data_AF-A0A6M4BWA9-F1
#
_entry.id   AF-A0A6M4BWA9-F1
#
_cell.length_a   1.000
_cell.length_b   1.000
_cell.length_c   1.000
_cell.angle_alpha   90.00
_cell.angle_beta   90.00
_cell.angle_gamma   90.00
#
_symmetry.space_group_name_H-M   'P 1'
#
loop_
_entity.id
_entity.type
_entity.pdbx_description
1 polymer ?
#
loop_
_entity_poly.entity_id
_entity_poly.type
_entity_poly.pdbx_seq_one_letter_code
_entity_poly.pdbx_strand_id
1 'polypeptide(L)'
;DTVNKFVLSLLSLYRKPAINFYYISQCISYLLSPSPLNPKLNLNDNVINNINHVLFNLVLLEPDYDQPHTVKNHFEVLRCFDHMANQFPDSTIESLLHQCKNNQEKERMKAVIILTHLTTSSQVFVDSFAMKFVAILKVMVAMEQGLKMKKLLVKAIVGLVYRNCITTPEEFALVEFIIKNCGYEPPINANVSKNEVADLHDTCKSSLILMCNTVTSVRGQLRNLLLTALTVDAFTASMGTVSHCLTSLFQNNSAAIDDSPS
;
A
#
# COMPACT_ATOMS: atom_id res chain seq x y z
N ASP A 1 33.46 -8.01 -5.30
CA ASP A 1 33.52 -9.14 -4.34
C ASP A 1 33.48 -8.76 -2.87
N THR A 2 34.34 -7.86 -2.38
CA THR A 2 34.38 -7.51 -0.95
C THR A 2 33.06 -6.94 -0.43
N VAL A 3 32.41 -6.04 -1.18
CA VAL A 3 31.11 -5.45 -0.81
C VAL A 3 29.99 -6.50 -0.78
N ASN A 4 29.93 -7.39 -1.77
CA ASN A 4 28.98 -8.51 -1.79
C ASN A 4 29.11 -9.40 -0.54
N LYS A 5 30.34 -9.79 -0.16
CA LYS A 5 30.60 -10.59 1.04
C LYS A 5 30.23 -9.84 2.32
N PHE A 6 30.51 -8.54 2.38
CA PHE A 6 30.15 -7.69 3.51
C PHE A 6 28.63 -7.63 3.71
N VAL A 7 27.87 -7.39 2.65
CA VAL A 7 26.40 -7.37 2.70
C VAL A 7 25.85 -8.72 3.16
N LEU A 8 26.32 -9.84 2.61
CA LEU A 8 25.89 -11.17 3.06
C LEU A 8 26.21 -11.41 4.54
N SER A 9 27.34 -10.89 5.02
CA SER A 9 27.72 -10.97 6.44
C SER A 9 26.77 -10.13 7.31
N LEU A 10 26.40 -8.92 6.89
CA LEU A 10 25.39 -8.10 7.57
C LEU A 10 24.04 -8.81 7.63
N LEU A 11 23.56 -9.38 6.52
CA LEU A 11 22.30 -10.12 6.47
C LEU A 11 22.31 -11.32 7.42
N SER A 12 23.46 -11.99 7.59
CA SER A 12 23.58 -13.12 8.51
C SER A 12 23.36 -12.73 9.98
N LEU A 13 23.53 -11.45 10.35
CA LEU A 13 23.34 -10.97 11.71
C LEU A 13 21.87 -11.00 12.14
N TYR A 14 20.90 -10.98 11.22
CA TYR A 14 19.48 -11.16 11.55
C TYR A 14 19.17 -12.53 12.15
N ARG A 15 20.08 -13.50 12.05
CA ARG A 15 19.94 -14.80 12.74
C ARG A 15 20.33 -14.75 14.21
N LYS A 16 20.91 -13.64 14.69
CA LYS A 16 21.39 -13.48 16.06
C LYS A 16 20.37 -12.67 16.88
N PRO A 17 19.52 -13.31 17.69
CA PRO A 17 18.43 -12.64 18.40
C PRO A 17 18.91 -11.62 19.44
N ALA A 18 20.16 -11.72 19.90
CA ALA A 18 20.75 -10.76 20.83
C ALA A 18 21.07 -9.39 20.18
N ILE A 19 21.09 -9.31 18.84
CA ILE A 19 21.37 -8.07 18.13
C ILE A 19 20.05 -7.38 17.84
N ASN A 20 19.96 -6.09 18.14
CA ASN A 20 18.81 -5.29 17.75
C ASN A 20 18.79 -5.13 16.23
N PHE A 21 17.78 -5.71 15.60
CA PHE A 21 17.61 -5.75 14.14
C PHE A 21 17.54 -4.36 13.51
N TYR A 22 17.03 -3.36 14.25
CA TYR A 22 16.96 -1.99 13.77
C TYR A 22 18.32 -1.45 13.31
N TYR A 23 19.39 -1.70 14.07
CA TYR A 23 20.73 -1.22 13.69
C TYR A 23 21.27 -1.96 12.47
N ILE A 24 20.92 -3.23 12.28
CA ILE A 24 21.29 -3.99 11.07
C ILE A 24 20.57 -3.40 9.85
N SER A 25 19.26 -3.14 9.96
CA SER A 25 18.46 -2.49 8.91
C SER A 25 19.00 -1.11 8.58
N GLN A 26 19.38 -0.33 9.58
CA GLN A 26 19.95 1.00 9.40
C GLN A 26 21.29 0.94 8.64
N CYS A 27 22.18 0.01 8.99
CA CYS A 27 23.43 -0.20 8.24
C CYS A 27 23.18 -0.58 6.78
N ILE A 28 22.21 -1.46 6.52
CA ILE A 28 21.81 -1.85 5.16
C ILE A 28 21.21 -0.65 4.42
N SER A 29 20.33 0.12 5.05
CA SER A 29 19.72 1.31 4.47
C SER A 29 20.79 2.33 4.08
N TYR A 30 21.78 2.58 4.94
CA TYR A 30 22.90 3.47 4.60
C TYR A 30 23.75 2.95 3.44
N LEU A 31 24.03 1.64 3.41
CA LEU A 31 24.78 1.02 2.32
C LEU A 31 24.03 1.13 0.98
N LEU A 32 22.72 1.00 1.01
CA LEU A 32 21.82 1.13 -0.15
C LEU A 32 21.45 2.59 -0.47
N SER A 33 21.76 3.54 0.40
CA SER A 33 21.44 4.94 0.12
C SER A 33 22.37 5.48 -0.99
N PRO A 34 21.84 6.23 -1.97
CA PRO A 34 22.68 6.91 -2.94
C PRO A 34 23.66 7.84 -2.21
N SER A 35 24.96 7.67 -2.47
CA SER A 35 26.00 8.45 -1.81
C SER A 35 27.04 8.92 -2.81
N PRO A 36 27.54 10.17 -2.71
CA PRO A 36 28.69 10.64 -3.49
C PRO A 36 29.93 9.77 -3.28
N LEU A 37 30.03 9.13 -2.10
CA LEU A 37 31.14 8.24 -1.74
C LEU A 37 31.02 6.85 -2.38
N ASN A 38 29.84 6.49 -2.88
CA ASN A 38 29.60 5.22 -3.57
C ASN A 38 28.60 5.42 -4.72
N PRO A 39 29.01 6.07 -5.81
CA PRO A 39 28.10 6.53 -6.87
C PRO A 39 27.50 5.37 -7.69
N LYS A 40 28.07 4.16 -7.60
CA LYS A 40 27.53 2.94 -8.22
C LYS A 40 27.78 1.75 -7.30
N LEU A 41 26.86 1.54 -6.35
CA LEU A 41 26.83 0.29 -5.60
C LEU A 41 26.54 -0.86 -6.58
N ASN A 42 27.54 -1.71 -6.81
CA ASN A 42 27.39 -2.88 -7.67
C ASN A 42 27.26 -4.13 -6.80
N LEU A 43 26.08 -4.72 -6.80
CA LEU A 43 25.76 -5.98 -6.15
C LEU A 43 25.41 -7.01 -7.21
N ASN A 44 25.85 -8.25 -7.00
CA ASN A 44 25.49 -9.33 -7.90
C ASN A 44 24.05 -9.77 -7.62
N ASP A 45 23.36 -10.32 -8.62
CA ASP A 45 21.94 -10.73 -8.52
C ASP A 45 21.65 -11.62 -7.31
N ASN A 46 22.55 -12.57 -6.99
CA ASN A 46 22.40 -13.42 -5.82
C ASN A 46 22.36 -12.61 -4.50
N VAL A 47 23.15 -11.54 -4.39
CA VAL A 47 23.14 -10.68 -3.20
C VAL A 47 21.86 -9.84 -3.16
N ILE A 48 21.46 -9.27 -4.29
CA ILE A 48 20.19 -8.51 -4.41
C ILE A 48 19.00 -9.39 -4.00
N ASN A 49 18.93 -10.61 -4.51
CA ASN A 49 17.89 -11.58 -4.16
C ASN A 49 17.92 -11.96 -2.68
N ASN A 50 19.11 -12.12 -2.08
CA ASN A 50 19.24 -12.38 -0.64
C ASN A 50 18.79 -11.19 0.22
N ILE A 51 19.11 -9.95 -0.18
CA ILE A 51 18.61 -8.76 0.52
C ILE A 51 17.08 -8.75 0.46
N ASN A 52 16.51 -8.88 -0.73
CA ASN A 52 15.05 -8.89 -0.93
C ASN A 52 14.39 -9.97 -0.07
N HIS A 53 14.91 -11.19 -0.09
CA HIS A 53 14.37 -12.29 0.70
C HIS A 53 14.43 -12.03 2.21
N VAL A 54 15.58 -11.59 2.73
CA VAL A 54 15.76 -11.35 4.17
C VAL A 54 14.89 -10.18 4.64
N LEU A 55 14.90 -9.06 3.92
CA LEU A 55 14.09 -7.88 4.26
C LEU A 55 12.59 -8.19 4.19
N PHE A 56 12.15 -8.94 3.18
CA PHE A 56 10.75 -9.33 3.03
C PHE A 56 10.25 -10.11 4.26
N ASN A 57 11.08 -11.00 4.82
CA ASN A 57 10.74 -11.76 6.02
C ASN A 57 10.68 -10.91 7.31
N LEU A 58 11.25 -9.71 7.30
CA LEU A 58 11.22 -8.78 8.44
C LEU A 58 10.01 -7.83 8.42
N VAL A 59 9.19 -7.86 7.36
CA VAL A 59 7.98 -7.04 7.27
C VAL A 59 6.92 -7.55 8.23
N LEU A 60 6.46 -6.67 9.12
CA LEU A 60 5.37 -6.92 10.05
C LEU A 60 4.03 -6.69 9.33
N LEU A 61 3.08 -7.61 9.54
CA LEU A 61 1.71 -7.46 9.06
C LEU A 61 0.92 -6.46 9.91
N GLU A 62 1.17 -6.50 11.22
CA GLU A 62 0.55 -5.64 12.23
C GLU A 62 1.66 -5.19 13.18
N PRO A 63 2.13 -3.93 13.09
CA PRO A 63 3.13 -3.41 14.01
C PRO A 63 2.57 -3.35 15.45
N ASP A 64 3.31 -3.93 16.39
CA ASP A 64 2.97 -3.91 17.81
C ASP A 64 3.61 -2.68 18.48
N TYR A 65 2.79 -1.68 18.81
CA TYR A 65 3.25 -0.43 19.41
C TYR A 65 3.72 -0.57 20.87
N ASP A 66 3.37 -1.67 21.55
CA ASP A 66 3.94 -2.01 22.87
C ASP A 66 5.40 -2.47 22.74
N GLN A 67 5.82 -2.84 21.52
CA GLN A 67 7.20 -3.19 21.16
C GLN A 67 7.80 -2.17 20.19
N PRO A 68 8.10 -0.93 20.61
CA PRO A 68 8.50 0.15 19.70
C PRO A 68 9.76 -0.14 18.89
N HIS A 69 10.62 -1.05 19.35
CA HIS A 69 11.82 -1.46 18.63
C HIS A 69 11.50 -2.29 17.36
N THR A 70 10.46 -3.13 17.38
CA THR A 70 10.03 -3.90 16.20
C THR A 70 9.38 -3.00 15.17
N VAL A 71 8.59 -2.02 15.62
CA VAL A 71 7.99 -0.98 14.77
C VAL A 71 9.06 -0.13 14.08
N LYS A 72 10.07 0.34 14.82
CA LYS A 72 11.21 1.08 14.24
C LYS A 72 11.93 0.25 13.18
N ASN A 73 12.18 -1.03 13.46
CA ASN A 73 12.79 -1.92 12.49
C ASN A 73 11.92 -2.09 11.24
N HIS A 74 10.61 -2.25 11.39
CA HIS A 74 9.69 -2.37 10.26
C HIS A 74 9.76 -1.17 9.31
N PHE A 75 9.75 0.06 9.83
CA PHE A 75 9.89 1.25 8.99
C PHE A 75 11.26 1.38 8.33
N GLU A 76 12.34 0.96 9.02
CA GLU A 76 13.67 0.95 8.43
C GLU A 76 13.81 -0.11 7.32
N VAL A 77 13.13 -1.26 7.45
CA VAL A 77 13.03 -2.27 6.39
C VAL A 77 12.28 -1.72 5.18
N LEU A 78 11.18 -0.98 5.37
CA LEU A 78 10.47 -0.32 4.27
C LEU A 78 11.35 0.72 3.56
N ARG A 79 12.14 1.49 4.32
CA ARG A 79 13.14 2.41 3.75
C ARG A 79 14.21 1.69 2.94
N CYS A 80 14.65 0.51 3.38
CA CYS A 80 15.56 -0.31 2.60
C CYS A 80 14.92 -0.72 1.26
N PHE A 81 13.63 -1.06 1.23
CA PHE A 81 12.91 -1.34 -0.02
C PHE A 81 12.81 -0.12 -0.93
N ASP A 82 12.69 1.09 -0.40
CA ASP A 82 12.74 2.32 -1.20
C ASP A 82 14.10 2.46 -1.91
N HIS A 83 15.20 2.25 -1.19
CA HIS A 83 16.53 2.25 -1.80
C HIS A 83 16.74 1.11 -2.81
N MET A 84 16.25 -0.10 -2.51
CA MET A 84 16.32 -1.25 -3.43
C MET A 84 15.50 -0.99 -4.70
N ALA A 85 14.31 -0.41 -4.59
CA ALA A 85 13.45 -0.09 -5.72
C ALA A 85 14.09 0.97 -6.65
N ASN A 86 14.87 1.90 -6.10
CA ASN A 86 15.54 2.92 -6.90
C ASN A 86 16.83 2.40 -7.56
N GLN A 87 17.60 1.53 -6.89
CA GLN A 87 18.88 1.03 -7.44
C GLN A 87 18.75 -0.25 -8.27
N PHE A 88 17.84 -1.15 -7.87
CA PHE A 88 17.64 -2.47 -8.47
C PHE A 88 16.13 -2.72 -8.73
N PRO A 89 15.45 -1.84 -9.50
CA PRO A 89 13.99 -1.85 -9.67
C PRO A 89 13.47 -3.18 -10.19
N ASP A 90 14.03 -3.71 -11.28
CA ASP A 90 13.51 -4.92 -11.92
C ASP A 90 13.57 -6.12 -10.98
N SER A 91 14.72 -6.39 -10.37
CA SER A 91 14.89 -7.52 -9.43
C SER A 91 14.03 -7.38 -8.18
N THR A 92 13.78 -6.16 -7.72
CA THR A 92 13.06 -5.90 -6.47
C THR A 92 11.55 -5.85 -6.69
N ILE A 93 11.09 -4.97 -7.57
CA ILE A 93 9.68 -4.68 -7.76
C ILE A 93 8.99 -5.84 -8.49
N GLU A 94 9.60 -6.47 -9.49
CA GLU A 94 8.99 -7.64 -10.16
C GLU A 94 8.85 -8.81 -9.21
N SER A 95 9.82 -9.02 -8.31
CA SER A 95 9.74 -10.02 -7.25
C SER A 95 8.56 -9.74 -6.31
N LEU A 96 8.37 -8.49 -5.89
CA LEU A 96 7.23 -8.10 -5.05
C LEU A 96 5.88 -8.27 -5.77
N LEU A 97 5.79 -7.87 -7.04
CA LEU A 97 4.59 -8.08 -7.86
C LEU A 97 4.28 -9.58 -8.04
N HIS A 98 5.30 -10.43 -8.13
CA HIS A 98 5.13 -11.88 -8.13
C HIS A 98 4.62 -12.39 -6.78
N GLN A 99 5.11 -11.87 -5.66
CA GLN A 99 4.65 -12.25 -4.32
C GLN A 99 3.18 -11.90 -4.06
N CYS A 100 2.62 -10.88 -4.73
CA CYS A 100 1.17 -10.60 -4.67
C CYS A 100 0.31 -11.75 -5.22
N LYS A 101 0.89 -12.69 -5.98
CA LYS A 101 0.19 -13.86 -6.53
C LYS A 101 0.49 -15.14 -5.74
N ASN A 102 1.11 -15.03 -4.56
CA ASN A 102 1.47 -16.17 -3.72
C ASN A 102 0.22 -16.87 -3.17
N ASN A 103 0.26 -18.19 -3.01
CA ASN A 103 -0.85 -18.96 -2.43
C ASN A 103 -1.10 -18.61 -0.94
N GLN A 104 -0.07 -18.14 -0.24
CA GLN A 104 -0.16 -17.78 1.18
C GLN A 104 -0.58 -16.32 1.35
N GLU A 105 -1.71 -16.08 2.02
CA GLU A 105 -2.24 -14.73 2.28
C GLU A 105 -1.22 -13.84 2.99
N LYS A 106 -0.51 -14.37 3.99
CA LYS A 106 0.53 -13.63 4.73
C LYS A 106 1.63 -13.08 3.81
N GLU A 107 2.06 -13.85 2.83
CA GLU A 107 3.11 -13.43 1.89
C GLU A 107 2.56 -12.37 0.91
N ARG A 108 1.32 -12.54 0.44
CA ARG A 108 0.64 -11.50 -0.36
C ARG A 108 0.50 -10.19 0.43
N MET A 109 0.14 -10.27 1.71
CA MET A 109 -0.02 -9.08 2.56
C MET A 109 1.29 -8.31 2.71
N LYS A 110 2.41 -8.99 2.97
CA LYS A 110 3.74 -8.36 3.03
C LYS A 110 4.07 -7.63 1.72
N ALA A 111 3.80 -8.28 0.58
CA ALA A 111 4.03 -7.68 -0.74
C ALA A 111 3.19 -6.41 -0.95
N VAL A 112 1.89 -6.45 -0.61
CA VAL A 112 1.00 -5.29 -0.69
C VAL A 112 1.46 -4.16 0.24
N ILE A 113 1.92 -4.46 1.46
CA ILE A 113 2.46 -3.45 2.39
C ILE A 113 3.65 -2.72 1.76
N ILE A 114 4.61 -3.47 1.20
CA ILE A 114 5.81 -2.89 0.59
C ILE A 114 5.43 -2.07 -0.66
N LEU A 115 4.61 -2.60 -1.57
CA LEU A 115 4.20 -1.90 -2.78
C LEU A 115 3.35 -0.64 -2.48
N THR A 116 2.53 -0.69 -1.42
CA THR A 116 1.81 0.49 -0.93
C THR A 116 2.77 1.56 -0.42
N HIS A 117 3.81 1.17 0.32
CA HIS A 117 4.86 2.08 0.74
C HIS A 117 5.57 2.71 -0.47
N LEU A 118 5.99 1.89 -1.44
CA LEU A 118 6.67 2.35 -2.66
C LEU A 118 5.81 3.29 -3.52
N THR A 119 4.50 3.10 -3.52
CA THR A 119 3.55 4.06 -4.16
C THR A 119 3.76 5.46 -3.60
N THR A 120 4.01 5.59 -2.30
CA THR A 120 4.21 6.88 -1.64
C THR A 120 5.66 7.38 -1.69
N SER A 121 6.66 6.49 -1.68
CA SER A 121 8.07 6.85 -1.51
C SER A 121 8.88 6.89 -2.80
N SER A 122 8.55 6.06 -3.81
CA SER A 122 9.41 5.81 -4.96
C SER A 122 8.80 6.33 -6.26
N GLN A 123 9.48 7.28 -6.90
CA GLN A 123 9.08 7.78 -8.23
C GLN A 123 9.29 6.73 -9.31
N VAL A 124 10.37 5.94 -9.23
CA VAL A 124 10.66 4.84 -10.15
C VAL A 124 9.51 3.82 -10.17
N PHE A 125 8.98 3.47 -9.00
CA PHE A 125 7.82 2.61 -8.89
C PHE A 125 6.59 3.21 -9.60
N VAL A 126 6.28 4.48 -9.31
CA VAL A 126 5.11 5.17 -9.88
C VAL A 126 5.18 5.23 -11.41
N ASP A 127 6.33 5.57 -11.97
CA ASP A 127 6.48 5.77 -13.41
C ASP A 127 6.50 4.44 -14.20
N SER A 128 7.10 3.39 -13.64
CA SER A 128 7.41 2.17 -14.40
C SER A 128 6.61 0.93 -13.99
N PHE A 129 6.03 0.90 -12.78
CA PHE A 129 5.46 -0.32 -12.21
C PHE A 129 4.04 -0.17 -11.63
N ALA A 130 3.58 1.04 -11.32
CA ALA A 130 2.27 1.26 -10.72
C ALA A 130 1.13 0.62 -11.53
N MET A 131 1.16 0.68 -12.86
CA MET A 131 0.13 0.06 -13.71
C MET A 131 0.08 -1.46 -13.59
N LYS A 132 1.24 -2.12 -13.41
CA LYS A 132 1.29 -3.57 -13.13
C LYS A 132 0.67 -3.87 -11.77
N PHE A 133 0.91 -3.03 -10.78
CA PHE A 133 0.31 -3.19 -9.46
C PHE A 133 -1.20 -2.96 -9.50
N VAL A 134 -1.69 -1.93 -10.19
CA VAL A 134 -3.12 -1.67 -10.44
C VAL A 134 -3.80 -2.89 -11.08
N ALA A 135 -3.18 -3.50 -12.10
CA ALA A 135 -3.72 -4.70 -12.74
C ALA A 135 -3.84 -5.89 -11.77
N ILE A 136 -2.85 -6.07 -10.88
CA ILE A 136 -2.90 -7.11 -9.83
C ILE A 136 -4.01 -6.79 -8.82
N LEU A 137 -4.12 -5.53 -8.37
CA LEU A 137 -5.14 -5.13 -7.41
C LEU A 137 -6.55 -5.37 -7.94
N LYS A 138 -6.81 -5.14 -9.23
CA LYS A 138 -8.11 -5.45 -9.87
C LYS A 138 -8.50 -6.93 -9.69
N VAL A 139 -7.53 -7.84 -9.71
CA VAL A 139 -7.76 -9.26 -9.44
C VAL A 139 -7.94 -9.51 -7.94
N MET A 140 -7.09 -8.92 -7.10
CA MET A 140 -7.13 -9.13 -5.65
C MET A 140 -8.46 -8.66 -5.03
N VAL A 141 -9.02 -7.52 -5.45
CA VAL A 141 -10.30 -7.02 -4.91
C VAL A 141 -11.48 -7.97 -5.15
N ALA A 142 -11.39 -8.83 -6.17
CA ALA A 142 -12.39 -9.85 -6.47
C ALA A 142 -12.17 -11.16 -5.70
N MET A 143 -10.92 -11.53 -5.44
CA MET A 143 -10.56 -12.83 -4.85
C MET A 143 -10.45 -12.81 -3.33
N GLU A 144 -9.93 -11.73 -2.75
CA GLU A 144 -9.56 -11.68 -1.33
C GLU A 144 -10.76 -11.55 -0.40
N GLN A 145 -10.85 -12.43 0.60
CA GLN A 145 -11.95 -12.45 1.57
C GLN A 145 -11.54 -11.94 2.96
N GLY A 146 -10.26 -12.10 3.33
CA GLY A 146 -9.76 -11.73 4.65
C GLY A 146 -9.85 -10.23 4.94
N LEU A 147 -10.43 -9.85 6.08
CA LEU A 147 -10.64 -8.43 6.42
C LEU A 147 -9.32 -7.64 6.51
N LYS A 148 -8.27 -8.28 7.06
CA LYS A 148 -6.94 -7.66 7.15
C LYS A 148 -6.37 -7.35 5.76
N MET A 149 -6.48 -8.28 4.83
CA MET A 149 -6.09 -8.05 3.44
C MET A 149 -6.93 -6.93 2.81
N LYS A 150 -8.26 -6.93 2.99
CA LYS A 150 -9.14 -5.87 2.47
C LYS A 150 -8.70 -4.49 2.96
N LYS A 151 -8.37 -4.33 4.25
CA LYS A 151 -7.84 -3.06 4.78
C LYS A 151 -6.54 -2.64 4.11
N LEU A 152 -5.64 -3.58 3.82
CA LEU A 152 -4.40 -3.28 3.08
C LEU A 152 -4.68 -2.85 1.65
N LEU A 153 -5.61 -3.52 0.96
CA LEU A 153 -6.04 -3.14 -0.40
C LEU A 153 -6.63 -1.72 -0.41
N VAL A 154 -7.47 -1.36 0.58
CA VAL A 154 -8.00 0.01 0.71
C VAL A 154 -6.85 1.03 0.78
N LYS A 155 -5.85 0.80 1.63
CA LYS A 155 -4.68 1.69 1.75
C LYS A 155 -3.88 1.78 0.45
N ALA A 156 -3.69 0.66 -0.25
CA ALA A 156 -2.99 0.62 -1.54
C ALA A 156 -3.73 1.46 -2.60
N ILE A 157 -5.04 1.26 -2.72
CA ILE A 157 -5.89 1.96 -3.68
C ILE A 157 -5.87 3.47 -3.41
N VAL A 158 -6.02 3.87 -2.14
CA VAL A 158 -5.94 5.29 -1.74
C VAL A 158 -4.59 5.89 -2.14
N GLY A 159 -3.47 5.21 -1.85
CA GLY A 159 -2.14 5.66 -2.26
C GLY A 159 -2.00 5.86 -3.77
N LEU A 160 -2.56 4.94 -4.57
CA LEU A 160 -2.55 5.02 -6.03
C LEU A 160 -3.43 6.15 -6.56
N VAL A 161 -4.60 6.39 -5.96
CA VAL A 161 -5.46 7.55 -6.27
C VAL A 161 -4.70 8.85 -6.00
N TYR A 162 -4.04 8.97 -4.84
CA TYR A 162 -3.26 10.15 -4.48
C TYR A 162 -2.12 10.45 -5.45
N ARG A 163 -1.49 9.42 -6.00
CA ARG A 163 -0.40 9.54 -6.96
C ARG A 163 -0.87 9.66 -8.41
N ASN A 164 -2.18 9.77 -8.64
CA ASN A 164 -2.80 9.82 -9.98
C ASN A 164 -2.50 8.59 -10.84
N CYS A 165 -2.34 7.41 -10.21
CA CYS A 165 -2.15 6.14 -10.91
C CYS A 165 -3.48 5.47 -11.29
N ILE A 166 -4.60 5.99 -10.81
CA ILE A 166 -5.97 5.55 -11.12
C ILE A 166 -6.66 6.73 -11.81
N THR A 167 -6.84 6.61 -13.12
CA THR A 167 -7.32 7.72 -13.96
C THR A 167 -8.45 7.31 -14.90
N THR A 168 -8.50 6.04 -15.31
CA THR A 168 -9.51 5.54 -16.25
C THR A 168 -10.76 5.07 -15.51
N PRO A 169 -11.96 5.23 -16.10
CA PRO A 169 -13.20 4.75 -15.46
C PRO A 169 -13.17 3.27 -15.06
N GLU A 170 -12.49 2.43 -15.84
CA GLU A 170 -12.35 1.01 -15.53
C GLU A 170 -11.52 0.75 -14.26
N GLU A 171 -10.53 1.61 -13.96
CA GLU A 171 -9.74 1.52 -12.73
C GLU A 171 -10.51 1.95 -11.49
N PHE A 172 -11.59 2.74 -11.65
CA PHE A 172 -12.46 3.13 -10.54
C PHE A 172 -13.26 1.96 -9.95
N ALA A 173 -13.26 0.78 -10.59
CA ALA A 173 -13.70 -0.47 -9.95
C ALA A 173 -12.94 -0.74 -8.63
N LEU A 174 -11.69 -0.26 -8.50
CA LEU A 174 -10.94 -0.31 -7.24
C LEU A 174 -11.55 0.62 -6.17
N VAL A 175 -12.09 1.77 -6.55
CA VAL A 175 -12.78 2.67 -5.61
C VAL A 175 -14.16 2.11 -5.26
N GLU A 176 -14.86 1.47 -6.21
CA GLU A 176 -16.10 0.72 -5.95
C GLU A 176 -15.91 -0.36 -4.89
N PHE A 177 -14.77 -1.05 -4.91
CA PHE A 177 -14.42 -1.99 -3.84
C PHE A 177 -14.39 -1.31 -2.46
N ILE A 178 -13.86 -0.10 -2.34
CA ILE A 178 -13.87 0.66 -1.08
C ILE A 178 -15.32 0.97 -0.67
N ILE A 179 -16.14 1.48 -1.61
CA ILE A 179 -17.54 1.81 -1.36
C ILE A 179 -18.30 0.57 -0.89
N LYS A 180 -18.14 -0.58 -1.56
CA LYS A 180 -18.80 -1.83 -1.19
C LYS A 180 -18.41 -2.29 0.23
N ASN A 181 -17.16 -2.09 0.62
CA ASN A 181 -16.69 -2.51 1.95
C ASN A 181 -17.06 -1.51 3.08
N CYS A 182 -17.53 -0.30 2.78
CA CYS A 182 -18.12 0.60 3.79
C CYS A 182 -19.37 0.00 4.47
N GLY A 183 -20.10 -0.86 3.76
CA GLY A 183 -21.29 -1.56 4.25
C GLY A 183 -21.10 -3.09 4.20
N TYR A 184 -19.86 -3.56 4.39
CA TYR A 184 -19.58 -5.00 4.35
C TYR A 184 -20.34 -5.74 5.46
N GLU A 185 -21.16 -6.71 5.07
CA GLU A 185 -21.81 -7.63 6.00
C GLU A 185 -21.16 -9.01 5.87
N PRO A 186 -20.66 -9.60 6.97
CA PRO A 186 -20.10 -10.94 6.94
C PRO A 186 -21.22 -11.96 6.65
N PRO A 187 -20.92 -13.08 5.96
CA PRO A 187 -21.86 -14.18 5.82
C PRO A 187 -22.33 -14.69 7.20
N ILE A 188 -23.58 -15.14 7.30
CA ILE A 188 -24.22 -15.59 8.56
C ILE A 188 -23.36 -16.60 9.34
N ASN A 189 -22.59 -17.43 8.65
CA ASN A 189 -21.76 -18.48 9.22
C ASN A 189 -20.28 -18.10 9.40
N ALA A 190 -19.92 -16.84 9.18
CA ALA A 190 -18.53 -16.40 9.31
C ALA A 190 -18.23 -16.03 10.77
N ASN A 191 -17.23 -16.71 11.36
CA ASN A 191 -16.71 -16.38 12.68
C ASN A 191 -15.79 -15.15 12.62
N VAL A 192 -16.37 -13.99 12.31
CA VAL A 192 -15.67 -12.72 12.24
C VAL A 192 -16.13 -11.83 13.39
N SER A 193 -15.20 -11.20 14.10
CA SER A 193 -15.57 -10.33 15.22
C SER A 193 -16.27 -9.07 14.71
N LYS A 194 -17.29 -8.60 15.44
CA LYS A 194 -17.96 -7.33 15.13
C LYS A 194 -16.99 -6.15 15.11
N ASN A 195 -15.96 -6.20 15.96
CA ASN A 195 -14.94 -5.16 16.04
C ASN A 195 -14.07 -5.10 14.76
N GLU A 196 -13.68 -6.24 14.19
CA GLU A 196 -12.93 -6.26 12.92
C GLU A 196 -13.76 -5.75 11.73
N VAL A 197 -15.07 -6.03 11.73
CA VAL A 197 -16.00 -5.50 10.72
C VAL A 197 -16.13 -3.98 10.86
N ALA A 198 -16.33 -3.48 12.08
CA ALA A 198 -16.42 -2.04 12.34
C ALA A 198 -15.13 -1.31 11.95
N ASP A 199 -13.97 -1.87 12.28
CA ASP A 199 -12.66 -1.33 11.92
C ASP A 199 -12.43 -1.31 10.39
N LEU A 200 -12.94 -2.31 9.65
CA LEU A 200 -12.97 -2.24 8.19
C LEU A 200 -13.88 -1.10 7.69
N HIS A 201 -15.09 -0.98 8.22
CA HIS A 201 -16.03 0.09 7.85
C HIS A 201 -15.41 1.47 8.07
N ASP A 202 -14.81 1.69 9.24
CA ASP A 202 -14.16 2.94 9.61
C ASP A 202 -12.98 3.25 8.70
N THR A 203 -12.18 2.24 8.35
CA THR A 203 -11.09 2.38 7.39
C THR A 203 -11.61 2.81 6.02
N CYS A 204 -12.61 2.11 5.47
CA CYS A 204 -13.19 2.43 4.16
C CYS A 204 -13.84 3.82 4.15
N LYS A 205 -14.64 4.15 5.17
CA LYS A 205 -15.30 5.46 5.30
C LYS A 205 -14.26 6.59 5.39
N SER A 206 -13.26 6.46 6.26
CA SER A 206 -12.22 7.47 6.42
C SER A 206 -11.43 7.66 5.14
N SER A 207 -11.06 6.57 4.45
CA SER A 207 -10.39 6.61 3.15
C SER A 207 -11.21 7.31 2.07
N LEU A 208 -12.52 7.05 2.00
CA LEU A 208 -13.39 7.65 0.99
C LEU A 208 -13.57 9.16 1.22
N ILE A 209 -13.81 9.59 2.46
CA ILE A 209 -13.89 11.00 2.86
C ILE A 209 -12.59 11.72 2.54
N LEU A 210 -11.45 11.10 2.92
CA LEU A 210 -10.14 11.63 2.69
C LEU A 210 -9.87 11.88 1.19
N MET A 211 -10.18 10.91 0.32
CA MET A 211 -10.08 11.07 -1.14
C MET A 211 -10.96 12.20 -1.66
N CYS A 212 -12.23 12.28 -1.21
CA CYS A 212 -13.17 13.32 -1.61
C CYS A 212 -12.65 14.74 -1.28
N ASN A 213 -12.01 14.89 -0.12
CA ASN A 213 -11.57 16.20 0.36
C ASN A 213 -10.25 16.66 -0.24
N THR A 214 -9.35 15.72 -0.55
CA THR A 214 -7.94 16.07 -0.82
C THR A 214 -7.50 15.82 -2.26
N VAL A 215 -8.15 14.92 -3.00
CA VAL A 215 -7.70 14.53 -4.34
C VAL A 215 -8.56 15.23 -5.40
N THR A 216 -8.13 16.42 -5.80
CA THR A 216 -8.84 17.27 -6.77
C THR A 216 -8.91 16.66 -8.16
N SER A 217 -7.87 15.94 -8.59
CA SER A 217 -7.71 15.38 -9.94
C SER A 217 -8.76 14.33 -10.30
N VAL A 218 -9.26 13.58 -9.32
CA VAL A 218 -10.27 12.51 -9.52
C VAL A 218 -11.66 12.92 -9.07
N ARG A 219 -11.84 14.19 -8.66
CA ARG A 219 -13.07 14.65 -8.02
C ARG A 219 -14.32 14.46 -8.90
N GLY A 220 -14.19 14.73 -10.20
CA GLY A 220 -15.29 14.55 -11.16
C GLY A 220 -15.72 13.09 -11.26
N GLN A 221 -14.75 12.18 -11.39
CA GLN A 221 -14.97 10.74 -11.44
C GLN A 221 -15.55 10.21 -10.13
N LEU A 222 -15.02 10.64 -8.98
CA LEU A 222 -15.56 10.28 -7.66
C LEU A 222 -17.01 10.74 -7.49
N ARG A 223 -17.32 11.98 -7.89
CA ARG A 223 -18.69 12.50 -7.84
C ARG A 223 -19.63 11.65 -8.68
N ASN A 224 -19.26 11.36 -9.92
CA ASN A 224 -20.08 10.55 -10.83
C ASN A 224 -20.26 9.13 -10.26
N LEU A 225 -19.19 8.53 -9.75
CA LEU A 225 -19.25 7.20 -9.16
C LEU A 225 -20.19 7.15 -7.94
N LEU A 226 -20.09 8.12 -7.03
CA LEU A 226 -20.91 8.18 -5.83
C LEU A 226 -22.40 8.46 -6.16
N LEU A 227 -22.68 9.29 -7.18
CA LEU A 227 -24.05 9.50 -7.67
C LEU A 227 -24.63 8.21 -8.24
N THR A 228 -23.88 7.48 -9.07
CA THR A 228 -24.29 6.17 -9.57
C THR A 228 -24.47 5.17 -8.43
N ALA A 229 -23.63 5.24 -7.39
CA ALA A 229 -23.74 4.34 -6.25
C ALA A 229 -25.06 4.48 -5.49
N LEU A 230 -25.71 5.66 -5.52
CA LEU A 230 -27.04 5.85 -4.92
C LEU A 230 -28.16 5.10 -5.65
N THR A 231 -27.93 4.66 -6.90
CA THR A 231 -28.94 4.00 -7.72
C THR A 231 -28.70 2.51 -7.89
N VAL A 232 -27.65 1.95 -7.27
CA VAL A 232 -27.25 0.56 -7.44
C VAL A 232 -27.44 -0.21 -6.13
N ASP A 233 -28.29 -1.24 -6.18
CA ASP A 233 -28.67 -2.04 -5.00
C ASP A 233 -27.48 -2.62 -4.22
N ALA A 234 -26.38 -2.95 -4.92
CA ALA A 234 -25.17 -3.51 -4.33
C ALA A 234 -24.47 -2.56 -3.34
N PHE A 235 -24.79 -1.26 -3.35
CA PHE A 235 -24.24 -0.25 -2.43
C PHE A 235 -25.22 0.23 -1.36
N THR A 236 -26.40 -0.38 -1.26
CA THR A 236 -27.46 0.00 -0.30
C THR A 236 -26.92 0.10 1.14
N ALA A 237 -26.15 -0.90 1.58
CA ALA A 237 -25.57 -0.92 2.93
C ALA A 237 -24.55 0.22 3.17
N SER A 238 -23.97 0.78 2.11
CA SER A 238 -22.97 1.85 2.15
C SER A 238 -23.56 3.24 1.95
N MET A 239 -24.87 3.37 1.69
CA MET A 239 -25.51 4.63 1.29
C MET A 239 -25.27 5.77 2.28
N GLY A 240 -25.32 5.50 3.59
CA GLY A 240 -25.06 6.53 4.59
C GLY A 240 -23.68 7.18 4.42
N THR A 241 -22.67 6.39 4.12
CA THR A 241 -21.31 6.87 3.83
C THR A 241 -21.24 7.57 2.47
N VAL A 242 -21.87 7.01 1.43
CA VAL A 242 -21.92 7.60 0.09
C VAL A 242 -22.56 9.00 0.12
N SER A 243 -23.71 9.15 0.77
CA SER A 243 -24.41 10.43 0.92
C SER A 243 -23.54 11.46 1.65
N HIS A 244 -22.86 11.06 2.73
CA HIS A 244 -21.96 11.95 3.46
C HIS A 244 -20.77 12.41 2.59
N CYS A 245 -20.15 11.51 1.83
CA CYS A 245 -19.07 11.85 0.91
C CYS A 245 -19.53 12.80 -0.21
N LEU A 246 -20.74 12.60 -0.76
CA LEU A 246 -21.32 13.52 -1.74
C LEU A 246 -21.55 14.91 -1.16
N THR A 247 -22.08 15.02 0.06
CA THR A 247 -22.22 16.31 0.75
C THR A 247 -20.87 17.01 0.87
N SER A 248 -19.83 16.29 1.29
CA SER A 248 -18.47 16.83 1.41
C SER A 248 -17.93 17.32 0.06
N LEU A 249 -18.13 16.54 -1.01
CA LEU A 249 -17.71 16.91 -2.36
C LEU A 249 -18.41 18.18 -2.87
N PHE A 250 -19.72 18.30 -2.64
CA PHE A 250 -20.47 19.47 -3.10
C PHE A 250 -20.11 20.73 -2.33
N GLN A 251 -19.94 20.64 -1.01
CA GLN A 251 -19.51 21.76 -0.16
C GLN A 251 -18.13 22.31 -0.59
N ASN A 252 -17.18 21.40 -0.88
CA ASN A 252 -15.86 21.80 -1.35
C ASN A 252 -15.89 22.40 -2.77
N ASN A 253 -16.86 22.01 -3.60
CA ASN A 253 -17.00 22.53 -4.95
C ASN A 253 -17.64 23.93 -4.99
N SER A 254 -18.56 24.23 -4.06
CA SER A 254 -19.09 25.59 -3.88
C SER A 254 -18.00 26.59 -3.45
N ALA A 255 -17.11 26.21 -2.53
CA ALA A 255 -16.02 27.08 -2.08
C ALA A 255 -14.99 27.40 -3.19
N ALA A 256 -14.75 26.48 -4.12
CA ALA A 256 -13.82 26.70 -5.23
C ALA A 256 -14.35 27.64 -6.33
N ILE A 257 -15.67 27.87 -6.37
CA ILE A 257 -16.31 28.78 -7.35
C ILE A 257 -16.29 30.22 -6.82
N ASP A 258 -16.30 30.42 -5.51
CA ASP A 258 -16.24 31.76 -4.89
C ASP A 258 -14.84 32.39 -4.92
N ASP A 259 -13.78 31.60 -5.19
CA ASP A 259 -12.38 32.06 -5.24
C ASP A 259 -11.87 32.39 -6.67
N SER A 260 -12.71 32.33 -7.72
CA SER A 260 -12.31 32.79 -9.05
C SER A 260 -12.49 34.31 -9.18
N PRO A 261 -11.42 35.12 -9.35
CA PRO A 261 -11.58 36.56 -9.52
C PRO A 261 -12.24 36.84 -10.86
N SER A 262 -13.34 37.59 -10.81
CA SER A 262 -14.00 38.23 -11.95
C SER A 262 -13.09 39.22 -12.67
#